data_AF-A0AAU2EXG1-F1
#
_entry.id   AF-A0AAU2EXG1-F1
#
_cell.length_a   1.000
_cell.length_b   1.000
_cell.length_c   1.000
_cell.angle_alpha   90.00
_cell.angle_beta   90.00
_cell.angle_gamma   90.00
#
_symmetry.space_group_name_H-M   'P 1'
#
loop_
_entity.id
_entity.type
_entity.pdbx_description
1 polymer ?
#
loop_
_entity_poly.entity_id
_entity_poly.type
_entity_poly.pdbx_seq_one_letter_code
_entity_poly.pdbx_strand_id
1 'polypeptide(L)'
;MAEAQGAQDTTAAQDEDVKARKERERDELYSLDISGVEWHSAPGTEEHEERVEIAYLPDGAVAMRSSLDHDTVLRYTEAEWTAFVLGARDGEFDLEPTEQNGGLTAGPGAGTDSGGDVE
;
A
#
# COMPACT_ATOMS: atom_id res chain seq x y z
N MET A 1 8.83 -43.14 -23.81
CA MET A 1 7.92 -42.14 -23.21
C MET A 1 7.97 -42.32 -21.70
N ALA A 2 8.80 -41.58 -20.96
CA ALA A 2 8.79 -41.57 -19.49
C ALA A 2 9.69 -40.45 -18.90
N GLU A 3 9.51 -39.17 -19.27
CA GLU A 3 10.39 -38.09 -18.74
C GLU A 3 9.66 -36.78 -18.37
N ALA A 4 8.33 -36.81 -18.16
CA ALA A 4 7.56 -35.60 -17.84
C ALA A 4 7.07 -35.48 -16.38
N GLN A 5 7.12 -36.54 -15.57
CA GLN A 5 6.57 -36.51 -14.20
C GLN A 5 7.51 -35.91 -13.13
N GLY A 6 8.84 -35.99 -13.27
CA GLY A 6 9.77 -35.63 -12.18
C GLY A 6 9.89 -34.12 -11.86
N ALA A 7 9.65 -33.25 -12.85
CA ALA A 7 9.72 -31.80 -12.65
C ALA A 7 8.48 -31.23 -11.96
N GLN A 8 7.31 -31.84 -12.18
CA GLN A 8 6.05 -31.39 -11.58
C GLN A 8 5.97 -31.75 -10.09
N ASP A 9 6.46 -32.93 -9.70
CA ASP A 9 6.49 -33.39 -8.31
C ASP A 9 7.42 -32.52 -7.43
N THR A 10 8.53 -32.02 -8.01
CA THR A 10 9.48 -31.16 -7.30
C THR A 10 8.92 -29.75 -7.08
N THR A 11 8.19 -29.20 -8.06
CA THR A 11 7.61 -27.85 -7.98
C THR A 11 6.49 -27.80 -6.94
N ALA A 12 5.60 -28.79 -6.92
CA ALA A 12 4.52 -28.87 -5.93
C ALA A 12 5.04 -29.00 -4.49
N ALA A 13 6.07 -29.82 -4.26
CA ALA A 13 6.70 -29.94 -2.94
C ALA A 13 7.38 -28.62 -2.50
N GLN A 14 8.05 -27.93 -3.43
CA GLN A 14 8.65 -26.62 -3.17
C GLN A 14 7.62 -25.53 -2.84
N ASP A 15 6.48 -25.52 -3.52
CA ASP A 15 5.40 -24.57 -3.28
C ASP A 15 4.78 -24.73 -1.89
N GLU A 16 4.57 -25.98 -1.44
CA GLU A 16 4.05 -26.27 -0.10
C GLU A 16 5.04 -25.85 1.00
N ASP A 17 6.34 -26.09 0.81
CA ASP A 17 7.37 -25.65 1.75
C ASP A 17 7.43 -24.12 1.86
N VAL A 18 7.31 -23.41 0.73
CA VAL A 18 7.26 -21.93 0.69
C VAL A 18 6.02 -21.41 1.40
N LYS A 19 4.85 -21.99 1.12
CA LYS A 19 3.59 -21.63 1.76
C LYS A 19 3.67 -21.83 3.27
N ALA A 20 4.13 -22.98 3.73
CA ALA A 20 4.26 -23.28 5.15
C ALA A 20 5.21 -22.30 5.86
N ARG A 21 6.30 -21.87 5.20
CA ARG A 21 7.18 -20.82 5.75
C ARG A 21 6.46 -19.48 5.86
N LYS A 22 5.75 -19.04 4.82
CA LYS A 22 4.99 -17.78 4.81
C LYS A 22 3.87 -17.78 5.86
N GLU A 23 3.20 -18.91 6.06
CA GLU A 23 2.15 -19.04 7.08
C GLU A 23 2.73 -18.89 8.49
N ARG A 24 3.87 -19.52 8.80
CA ARG A 24 4.54 -19.34 10.09
C ARG A 24 4.95 -17.89 10.32
N GLU A 25 5.56 -17.26 9.32
CA GLU A 25 5.98 -15.85 9.39
C GLU A 25 4.79 -14.91 9.60
N ARG A 26 3.69 -15.12 8.87
CA ARG A 26 2.44 -14.40 9.09
C ARG A 26 1.90 -14.63 10.50
N ASP A 27 1.84 -15.87 10.96
CA ASP A 27 1.26 -16.19 12.27
C ASP A 27 2.10 -15.56 13.40
N GLU A 28 3.44 -15.60 13.29
CA GLU A 28 4.36 -14.89 14.18
C GLU A 28 4.09 -13.38 14.16
N LEU A 29 4.00 -12.78 12.97
CA LEU A 29 3.75 -11.35 12.80
C LEU A 29 2.40 -10.91 13.40
N TYR A 30 1.34 -11.70 13.23
CA TYR A 30 0.01 -11.43 13.78
C TYR A 30 -0.12 -11.78 15.27
N SER A 31 0.79 -12.58 15.83
CA SER A 31 0.85 -12.86 17.27
C SER A 31 1.43 -11.72 18.10
N LEU A 32 2.12 -10.75 17.47
CA LEU A 32 2.69 -9.59 18.17
C LEU A 32 1.60 -8.75 18.85
N ASP A 33 1.85 -8.35 20.10
CA ASP A 33 1.02 -7.40 20.82
C ASP A 33 1.27 -5.99 20.29
N ILE A 34 0.20 -5.35 19.80
CA ILE A 34 0.21 -3.99 19.25
C ILE A 34 -0.57 -2.99 20.11
N SER A 35 -1.01 -3.40 21.30
CA SER A 35 -1.85 -2.53 22.16
C SER A 35 -1.12 -1.29 22.67
N GLY A 36 0.21 -1.33 22.75
CA GLY A 36 1.06 -0.25 23.25
C GLY A 36 1.94 0.43 22.21
N VAL A 37 1.74 0.17 20.92
CA VAL A 37 2.59 0.76 19.88
C VAL A 37 2.21 2.22 19.60
N GLU A 38 3.21 3.00 19.20
CA GLU A 38 2.98 4.37 18.74
C GLU A 38 2.55 4.36 17.27
N TRP A 39 1.48 5.10 16.97
CA TRP A 39 0.93 5.25 15.63
C TRP A 39 1.35 6.60 15.04
N HIS A 40 1.86 6.57 13.82
CA HIS A 40 2.36 7.72 13.10
C HIS A 40 1.54 7.95 11.83
N SER A 41 1.21 9.21 11.57
CA SER A 41 0.64 9.67 10.30
C SER A 41 1.69 10.40 9.47
N ALA A 42 1.41 10.62 8.19
CA ALA A 42 2.27 11.44 7.34
C ALA A 42 2.33 12.89 7.88
N PRO A 43 3.48 13.58 7.79
CA PRO A 43 3.57 14.98 8.16
C PRO A 43 2.57 15.85 7.37
N GLY A 44 1.86 16.74 8.07
CA GLY A 44 0.92 17.67 7.45
C GLY A 44 -0.50 17.15 7.26
N THR A 45 -0.82 15.92 7.71
CA THR A 45 -2.23 15.47 7.84
C THR A 45 -2.83 16.00 9.13
N GLU A 46 -4.02 16.58 9.05
CA GLU A 46 -4.76 17.06 10.23
C GLU A 46 -5.53 15.91 10.90
N GLU A 47 -5.85 16.05 12.21
CA GLU A 47 -6.56 15.00 12.97
C GLU A 47 -7.92 14.61 12.38
N HIS A 48 -8.56 15.54 11.67
CA HIS A 48 -9.90 15.36 11.10
C HIS A 48 -9.88 14.79 9.67
N GLU A 49 -8.71 14.66 9.05
CA GLU A 49 -8.56 14.08 7.72
C GLU A 49 -8.46 12.56 7.77
N GLU A 50 -9.07 11.89 6.78
CA GLU A 50 -8.81 10.47 6.54
C GLU A 50 -7.35 10.28 6.14
N ARG A 51 -6.67 9.38 6.83
CA ARG A 51 -5.23 9.16 6.66
C ARG A 51 -4.86 7.72 6.99
N VAL A 52 -3.74 7.30 6.44
CA VAL A 52 -3.08 6.04 6.82
C VAL A 52 -2.22 6.30 8.05
N GLU A 53 -2.30 5.38 9.01
CA GLU A 53 -1.44 5.35 10.19
C GLU A 53 -0.55 4.10 10.14
N ILE A 54 0.72 4.26 10.52
CA ILE A 54 1.67 3.15 10.63
C ILE A 54 2.27 3.07 12.02
N ALA A 55 2.63 1.86 12.46
CA ALA A 55 3.40 1.63 13.67
C ALA A 55 4.58 0.71 13.39
N TYR A 56 5.76 1.05 13.91
CA TYR A 56 6.94 0.21 13.82
C TYR A 56 6.88 -0.91 14.85
N LEU A 57 7.14 -2.13 14.40
CA LEU A 57 7.14 -3.36 15.20
C LEU A 57 8.58 -3.90 15.34
N PRO A 58 8.81 -4.92 16.19
CA PRO A 58 10.08 -5.62 16.24
C PRO A 58 10.53 -6.15 14.86
N ASP A 59 11.85 -6.35 14.73
CA ASP A 59 12.48 -6.91 13.52
C ASP A 59 12.18 -6.13 12.22
N GLY A 60 11.88 -4.83 12.33
CA GLY A 60 11.62 -3.95 11.19
C GLY A 60 10.24 -4.13 10.55
N ALA A 61 9.37 -4.95 11.14
CA ALA A 61 8.00 -5.10 10.69
C ALA A 61 7.17 -3.82 10.89
N VAL A 62 6.07 -3.70 10.15
CA VAL A 62 5.20 -2.51 10.17
C VAL A 62 3.74 -2.93 10.25
N ALA A 63 3.00 -2.32 11.18
CA ALA A 63 1.54 -2.35 11.18
C ALA A 63 0.99 -1.12 10.45
N MET A 64 -0.10 -1.28 9.71
CA MET A 64 -0.78 -0.23 8.97
C MET A 64 -2.29 -0.32 9.21
N ARG A 65 -2.95 0.84 9.38
CA ARG A 65 -4.41 0.95 9.50
C ARG A 65 -4.93 2.24 8.90
N SER A 66 -6.25 2.33 8.71
CA SER A 66 -6.93 3.58 8.37
C SER A 66 -7.29 4.34 9.66
N SER A 67 -7.25 5.67 9.64
CA SER A 67 -7.78 6.49 10.75
C SER A 67 -9.30 6.39 10.91
N LEU A 68 -10.02 5.81 9.94
CA LEU A 68 -11.47 5.58 10.00
C LEU A 68 -11.85 4.21 10.57
N ASP A 69 -10.91 3.25 10.59
CA ASP A 69 -11.11 1.90 11.11
C ASP A 69 -9.84 1.40 11.80
N HIS A 70 -9.84 1.47 13.13
CA HIS A 70 -8.71 1.06 13.96
C HIS A 70 -8.66 -0.44 14.24
N ASP A 71 -9.73 -1.19 13.92
CA ASP A 71 -9.82 -2.62 14.19
C ASP A 71 -9.16 -3.43 13.07
N THR A 72 -9.20 -2.92 11.84
CA THR A 72 -8.54 -3.54 10.68
C THR A 72 -7.07 -3.13 10.60
N VAL A 73 -6.18 -3.96 11.14
CA VAL A 73 -4.73 -3.74 11.09
C VAL A 73 -4.05 -4.74 10.15
N LEU A 74 -3.44 -4.21 9.08
CA LEU A 74 -2.54 -4.96 8.20
C LEU A 74 -1.14 -4.96 8.78
N ARG A 75 -0.40 -6.07 8.63
CA ARG A 75 0.98 -6.17 9.13
C ARG A 75 1.88 -6.69 8.01
N TYR A 76 3.05 -6.10 7.90
CA TYR A 76 4.05 -6.41 6.88
C TYR A 76 5.38 -6.72 7.53
N THR A 77 6.09 -7.68 6.95
CA THR A 77 7.49 -7.94 7.27
C THR A 77 8.36 -6.74 6.84
N GLU A 78 9.59 -6.64 7.37
CA GLU A 78 10.55 -5.62 6.92
C GLU A 78 10.78 -5.69 5.40
N ALA A 79 10.89 -6.90 4.86
CA ALA A 79 11.13 -7.12 3.44
C ALA A 79 9.96 -6.65 2.57
N GLU A 80 8.73 -6.99 2.94
CA GLU A 80 7.52 -6.54 2.23
C GLU A 80 7.36 -5.03 2.31
N TRP A 81 7.55 -4.44 3.49
CA TRP A 81 7.45 -3.00 3.68
C TRP A 81 8.51 -2.24 2.88
N THR A 82 9.75 -2.74 2.88
CA THR A 82 10.85 -2.16 2.09
C THR A 82 10.54 -2.21 0.60
N ALA A 83 10.06 -3.34 0.09
CA ALA A 83 9.66 -3.47 -1.30
C ALA A 83 8.53 -2.51 -1.66
N PHE A 84 7.51 -2.40 -0.80
CA PHE A 84 6.39 -1.47 -0.99
C PHE A 84 6.87 -0.01 -1.06
N VAL A 85 7.71 0.43 -0.12
CA VAL A 85 8.22 1.81 -0.08
C VAL A 85 9.09 2.11 -1.31
N LEU A 86 9.91 1.16 -1.76
CA LEU A 86 10.71 1.33 -2.97
C LEU A 86 9.81 1.50 -4.21
N GLY A 87 8.81 0.64 -4.40
CA GLY A 87 7.86 0.77 -5.51
C GLY A 87 7.06 2.07 -5.46
N ALA A 88 6.62 2.49 -4.27
CA ALA A 88 5.93 3.76 -4.09
C ALA A 88 6.81 4.97 -4.41
N ARG A 89 8.10 4.94 -4.03
CA ARG A 89 9.06 6.00 -4.37
C ARG A 89 9.42 6.03 -5.85
N ASP A 90 9.36 4.89 -6.52
CA ASP A 90 9.56 4.77 -7.97
C ASP A 90 8.29 5.20 -8.75
N GLY A 91 7.22 5.61 -8.08
CA GLY A 91 5.98 6.11 -8.68
C GLY A 91 5.07 5.01 -9.22
N GLU A 92 5.26 3.75 -8.84
CA GLU A 92 4.45 2.61 -9.34
C GLU A 92 2.95 2.76 -9.00
N PHE A 93 2.65 3.56 -7.97
CA PHE A 93 1.28 3.83 -7.51
C PHE A 93 0.81 5.26 -7.82
N ASP A 94 1.59 6.06 -8.56
CA ASP A 94 1.15 7.39 -8.99
C ASP A 94 0.08 7.21 -10.08
N LEU A 95 -1.16 7.57 -9.74
CA LEU A 95 -2.28 7.45 -10.67
C LEU A 95 -2.32 8.66 -11.60
N GLU A 96 -2.52 8.40 -12.89
CA GLU A 96 -2.89 9.46 -13.83
C GLU A 96 -4.17 10.15 -13.30
N PRO A 97 -4.20 11.49 -13.27
CA PRO A 97 -5.36 12.22 -12.79
C PRO A 97 -6.59 11.85 -13.61
N THR A 98 -7.57 11.23 -12.97
CA THR A 98 -8.89 10.98 -13.54
C THR A 98 -9.95 11.69 -12.70
N GLU A 99 -11.13 11.88 -13.27
CA GLU A 99 -12.27 12.48 -12.54
C GLU A 99 -12.61 11.74 -11.24
N GLN A 100 -12.26 10.45 -11.15
CA GLN A 100 -12.54 9.59 -10.00
C GLN A 100 -11.54 9.78 -8.85
N ASN A 101 -10.32 10.25 -9.13
CA ASN A 101 -9.24 10.42 -8.15
C ASN A 101 -8.83 11.90 -7.98
N GLY A 102 -9.75 12.83 -8.23
CA GLY A 102 -9.53 14.27 -8.02
C GLY A 102 -8.80 15.00 -9.16
N GLY A 103 -8.56 14.32 -10.29
CA GLY A 103 -8.05 14.95 -11.51
C GLY A 103 -9.14 15.74 -12.22
N LEU A 104 -9.20 17.05 -11.99
CA LEU A 104 -10.10 17.94 -12.72
C LEU A 104 -9.65 18.00 -14.19
N THR A 105 -10.48 17.51 -15.12
CA THR A 105 -10.35 17.90 -16.52
C THR A 105 -10.57 19.42 -16.57
N ALA A 106 -9.51 20.17 -16.86
CA ALA A 106 -9.63 21.60 -17.11
C ALA A 106 -10.54 21.75 -18.35
N GLY A 107 -11.82 22.07 -18.11
CA GLY A 107 -12.77 22.34 -19.18
C GLY A 107 -12.24 23.44 -20.09
N PRO A 108 -12.49 23.37 -21.41
CA PRO A 108 -11.88 24.30 -22.36
C PRO A 108 -12.43 25.72 -22.14
N GLY A 109 -11.53 26.60 -21.68
CA GLY A 109 -11.54 28.04 -21.96
C GLY A 109 -12.85 28.79 -21.73
N ALA A 110 -13.02 29.35 -20.53
CA ALA A 110 -13.77 30.59 -20.35
C ALA A 110 -12.99 31.76 -21.02
N GLY A 111 -12.98 31.78 -22.35
CA GLY A 111 -12.61 32.93 -23.16
C GLY A 111 -13.90 33.62 -23.61
N THR A 112 -14.49 34.45 -22.75
CA THR A 112 -15.55 35.36 -23.17
C THR A 112 -15.02 36.79 -23.13
N ASP A 113 -14.63 37.23 -24.32
CA ASP A 113 -14.96 38.52 -24.92
C ASP A 113 -14.67 39.77 -24.09
N SER A 114 -13.44 40.28 -24.23
CA SER A 114 -13.17 41.70 -24.04
C SER A 114 -13.52 42.43 -25.33
N GLY A 115 -14.81 42.69 -25.52
CA GLY A 115 -15.30 43.63 -26.52
C GLY A 115 -14.70 45.01 -26.23
N GLY A 116 -13.96 45.54 -27.20
CA GLY A 116 -13.55 46.92 -27.18
C GLY A 116 -14.73 47.82 -27.53
N ASP A 117 -14.82 48.97 -26.86
CA ASP A 117 -15.47 50.14 -27.42
C ASP A 117 -14.57 51.35 -27.20
N VAL A 118 -14.24 51.95 -28.34
CA VAL A 118 -13.53 53.19 -28.53
C VAL A 118 -14.62 54.25 -28.66
N GLU A 119 -14.63 55.24 -27.78
CA GLU A 119 -14.82 56.68 -28.06
C GLU A 119 -14.73 57.50 -26.76
#